data_AF-A0A397B7Q9-F1
#
_entry.id   AF-A0A397B7Q9-F1
#
_cell.length_a   1.000
_cell.length_b   1.000
_cell.length_c   1.000
_cell.angle_alpha   90.00
_cell.angle_beta   90.00
_cell.angle_gamma   90.00
#
_symmetry.space_group_name_H-M   'P 1'
#
loop_
_entity.id
_entity.type
_entity.pdbx_description
1 polymer ?
#
loop_
_entity_poly.entity_id
_entity_poly.type
_entity_poly.pdbx_seq_one_letter_code
_entity_poly.pdbx_strand_id
1 'polypeptide(L)'
;MSPQLVRLHKRHRAALETNTGPKAKVSGAHTSDDDLDTELDRLERAVLALEAETGRLEGKVLVLERIPWESIRLHDQRSSRVIDAYLRVFRHGFKVRRTEEANHQERFLRSICREDMVFCGDKWSTHGVDKLIHAFRMYSSSHTNYSMQATCMEVVRNDEDSCDVVCHVLCSVSQRLTRSMLSAYYPHIMNQETLVQTLIGQDIHVDTKVTFGFSPCGLVDVYGAHMNREKAFAQLLGVDVAAMLADGNQYTTLVNLP
;
A
#
# COMPACT_ATOMS: atom_id res chain seq x y z
N MET A 1 -4.80 26.02 -21.60
CA MET A 1 -4.35 26.65 -20.33
C MET A 1 -5.40 26.39 -19.26
N SER A 2 -5.00 25.80 -18.12
CA SER A 2 -5.94 25.35 -17.09
C SER A 2 -6.62 26.54 -16.37
N PRO A 3 -7.94 26.50 -16.10
CA PRO A 3 -8.69 27.57 -15.42
C PRO A 3 -8.14 27.97 -14.04
N GLN A 4 -7.34 27.09 -13.43
CA GLN A 4 -6.71 27.34 -12.14
C GLN A 4 -5.56 28.35 -12.20
N LEU A 5 -4.80 28.39 -13.30
CA LEU A 5 -3.68 29.35 -13.49
C LEU A 5 -4.19 30.79 -13.67
N VAL A 6 -5.32 30.97 -14.36
CA VAL A 6 -5.96 32.29 -14.53
C VAL A 6 -6.50 32.84 -13.21
N ARG A 7 -6.99 31.97 -12.32
CA ARG A 7 -7.46 32.36 -10.98
C ARG A 7 -6.30 32.75 -10.05
N LEU A 8 -5.14 32.10 -10.18
CA LEU A 8 -3.96 32.41 -9.38
C LEU A 8 -3.35 33.78 -9.78
N HIS A 9 -3.26 34.07 -11.08
CA HIS A 9 -2.82 35.38 -11.58
C HIS A 9 -3.74 36.53 -11.18
N LYS A 10 -5.08 36.32 -11.17
CA LYS A 10 -6.03 37.34 -10.70
C LYS A 10 -5.94 37.60 -9.19
N ARG A 11 -5.70 36.57 -8.37
CA ARG A 11 -5.54 36.73 -6.91
C ARG A 11 -4.26 37.45 -6.53
N HIS A 12 -3.17 37.24 -7.26
CA HIS A 12 -1.90 37.92 -7.01
C HIS A 12 -1.95 39.41 -7.37
N ARG A 13 -2.67 39.77 -8.45
CA ARG A 13 -2.88 41.18 -8.83
C ARG A 13 -3.79 41.93 -7.84
N ALA A 14 -4.83 41.28 -7.32
CA ALA A 14 -5.71 41.89 -6.32
C ALA A 14 -5.04 42.10 -4.94
N ALA A 15 -4.08 41.24 -4.57
CA ALA A 15 -3.34 41.37 -3.31
C ALA A 15 -2.32 42.54 -3.33
N LEU A 16 -1.88 42.97 -4.52
CA LEU A 16 -1.00 44.13 -4.70
C LEU A 16 -1.76 45.47 -4.62
N GLU A 17 -3.08 45.48 -4.85
CA GLU A 17 -3.89 46.70 -4.89
C GLU A 17 -4.50 47.10 -3.52
N THR A 18 -4.46 46.24 -2.50
CA THR A 18 -5.16 46.48 -1.21
C THR A 18 -4.27 46.72 0.01
N ASN A 19 -2.96 46.88 -0.15
CA ASN A 19 -2.06 47.07 1.00
C ASN A 19 -1.81 48.56 1.32
N THR A 20 -2.84 49.26 1.82
CA THR A 20 -2.69 50.56 2.47
C THR A 20 -2.61 50.37 3.99
N GLY A 21 -1.42 50.05 4.50
CA GLY A 21 -1.04 50.05 5.91
C GLY A 21 -0.37 51.37 6.35
N PRO A 22 -0.22 51.62 7.67
CA PRO A 22 -0.26 52.96 8.26
C PRO A 22 0.95 53.84 7.94
N LYS A 23 0.69 55.14 7.73
CA LYS A 23 1.70 56.19 7.49
C LYS A 23 2.78 56.20 8.57
N ALA A 24 3.94 55.66 8.25
CA ALA A 24 5.14 55.79 9.06
C ALA A 24 5.67 57.23 8.97
N LYS A 25 6.00 57.78 10.14
CA LYS A 25 6.56 59.12 10.35
C LYS A 25 7.91 59.19 9.64
N VAL A 26 8.00 59.99 8.58
CA VAL A 26 9.22 60.18 7.77
C VAL A 26 10.26 60.92 8.63
N SER A 27 11.15 60.14 9.23
CA SER A 27 12.45 60.61 9.73
C SER A 27 13.37 60.68 8.52
N GLY A 28 13.76 61.89 8.12
CA GLY A 28 14.63 62.13 6.98
C GLY A 28 15.97 61.43 7.14
N ALA A 29 16.16 60.36 6.38
CA ALA A 29 17.46 59.94 5.89
C ALA A 29 17.46 60.26 4.39
N HIS A 30 18.39 61.07 3.93
CA HIS A 30 18.65 61.22 2.50
C HIS A 30 19.04 59.85 1.95
N THR A 31 18.07 59.13 1.39
CA THR A 31 18.34 58.02 0.48
C THR A 31 18.82 58.69 -0.79
N SER A 32 20.11 58.49 -1.10
CA SER A 32 20.69 59.05 -2.31
C SER A 32 19.95 58.47 -3.52
N ASP A 33 19.85 59.22 -4.61
CA ASP A 33 19.37 58.69 -5.90
C ASP A 33 20.15 57.41 -6.26
N ASP A 34 21.44 57.37 -5.88
CA ASP A 34 22.32 56.21 -5.99
C ASP A 34 21.83 54.96 -5.21
N ASP A 35 21.15 55.13 -4.06
CA ASP A 35 20.66 54.00 -3.25
C ASP A 35 19.43 53.36 -3.90
N LEU A 36 18.59 54.18 -4.55
CA LEU A 36 17.41 53.73 -5.29
C LEU A 36 17.82 53.03 -6.58
N ASP A 37 18.78 53.60 -7.31
CA ASP A 37 19.35 52.99 -8.51
C ASP A 37 20.05 51.67 -8.19
N THR A 38 20.77 51.59 -7.07
CA THR A 38 21.43 50.34 -6.63
C THR A 38 20.41 49.24 -6.29
N GLU A 39 19.30 49.59 -5.65
CA GLU A 39 18.25 48.61 -5.32
C GLU A 39 17.42 48.23 -6.56
N LEU A 40 17.21 49.15 -7.50
CA LEU A 40 16.59 48.88 -8.79
C LEU A 40 17.44 47.90 -9.61
N ASP A 41 18.74 48.15 -9.74
CA ASP A 41 19.71 47.26 -10.39
C ASP A 41 19.75 45.88 -9.75
N ARG A 42 19.57 45.81 -8.43
CA ARG A 42 19.53 44.55 -7.69
C ARG A 42 18.24 43.78 -7.99
N LEU A 43 17.10 44.46 -8.01
CA LEU A 43 15.82 43.86 -8.36
C LEU A 43 15.82 43.36 -9.80
N GLU A 44 16.33 44.16 -10.75
CA GLU A 44 16.43 43.77 -12.15
C GLU A 44 17.29 42.50 -12.32
N ARG A 45 18.44 42.44 -11.64
CA ARG A 45 19.27 41.23 -11.62
C ARG A 45 18.55 40.03 -11.01
N ALA A 46 17.76 40.24 -9.96
CA ALA A 46 17.00 39.17 -9.32
C ALA A 46 15.87 38.65 -10.22
N VAL A 47 15.17 39.54 -10.93
CA VAL A 47 14.14 39.18 -11.92
C VAL A 47 14.75 38.37 -13.06
N LEU A 48 15.86 38.83 -13.63
CA LEU A 48 16.56 38.11 -14.69
C LEU A 48 17.04 36.72 -14.24
N ALA A 49 17.55 36.60 -13.02
CA ALA A 49 17.95 35.31 -12.45
C ALA A 49 16.76 34.36 -12.27
N LEU A 50 15.62 34.87 -11.81
CA LEU A 50 14.38 34.09 -11.63
C LEU A 50 13.77 33.67 -12.97
N GLU A 51 13.80 34.53 -13.98
CA GLU A 51 13.33 34.20 -15.33
C GLU A 51 14.19 33.08 -15.96
N ALA A 52 15.52 33.18 -15.81
CA ALA A 52 16.43 32.14 -16.26
C ALA A 52 16.18 30.79 -15.53
N GLU A 53 15.95 30.84 -14.22
CA GLU A 53 15.65 29.65 -13.42
C GLU A 53 14.29 29.04 -13.76
N THR A 54 13.29 29.88 -14.02
CA THR A 54 11.95 29.44 -14.45
C THR A 54 12.04 28.75 -15.80
N GLY A 55 12.71 29.36 -16.78
CA GLY A 55 12.91 28.75 -18.10
C GLY A 55 13.69 27.43 -18.02
N ARG A 56 14.68 27.33 -17.12
CA ARG A 56 15.41 26.08 -16.86
C ARG A 56 14.50 25.00 -16.27
N LEU A 57 13.66 25.35 -15.28
CA LEU A 57 12.75 24.41 -14.64
C LEU A 57 11.64 23.96 -15.59
N GLU A 58 11.06 24.87 -16.37
CA GLU A 58 10.08 24.56 -17.41
C GLU A 58 10.69 23.66 -18.49
N GLY A 59 11.93 23.93 -18.92
CA GLY A 59 12.67 23.05 -19.83
C GLY A 59 12.89 21.65 -19.25
N LYS A 60 13.24 21.54 -17.96
CA LYS A 60 13.37 20.24 -17.27
C LYS A 60 12.04 19.50 -17.19
N VAL A 61 10.93 20.20 -16.89
CA VAL A 61 9.59 19.62 -16.89
C VAL A 61 9.25 19.09 -18.28
N LEU A 62 9.45 19.88 -19.33
CA LEU A 62 9.19 19.44 -20.71
C LEU A 62 10.01 18.22 -21.13
N VAL A 63 11.28 18.14 -20.71
CA VAL A 63 12.13 16.96 -20.95
C VAL A 63 11.61 15.76 -20.16
N LEU A 64 11.26 15.95 -18.89
CA LEU A 64 10.73 14.87 -18.04
C LEU A 64 9.34 14.38 -18.51
N GLU A 65 8.51 15.26 -19.06
CA GLU A 65 7.21 14.93 -19.68
C GLU A 65 7.37 14.19 -21.01
N ARG A 66 8.46 14.47 -21.76
CA ARG A 66 8.77 13.82 -23.05
C ARG A 66 9.48 12.49 -22.94
N ILE A 67 10.11 12.20 -21.80
CA ILE A 67 10.59 10.85 -21.51
C ILE A 67 9.35 9.98 -21.35
N PRO A 68 9.16 8.93 -22.17
CA PRO A 68 8.11 7.96 -21.88
C PRO A 68 8.40 7.42 -20.49
N TRP A 69 7.52 7.69 -19.53
CA TRP A 69 7.58 7.13 -18.19
C TRP A 69 7.62 5.59 -18.24
N GLU A 70 7.27 5.01 -19.39
CA GLU A 70 7.40 3.62 -19.83
C GLU A 70 8.86 3.14 -19.95
N SER A 71 9.82 3.96 -20.41
CA SER A 71 11.24 3.55 -20.56
C SER A 71 12.00 3.39 -19.23
N ILE A 72 11.49 3.93 -18.12
CA ILE A 72 12.04 3.69 -16.77
C ILE A 72 11.56 2.32 -16.22
N ARG A 73 10.62 1.64 -16.89
CA ARG A 73 9.78 0.55 -16.34
C ARG A 73 9.99 -0.84 -16.95
N LEU A 74 11.07 -1.09 -17.70
CA LEU A 74 11.33 -2.41 -18.33
C LEU A 74 11.42 -3.58 -17.32
N HIS A 75 11.62 -3.28 -16.04
CA HIS A 75 11.19 -4.13 -14.93
C HIS A 75 10.68 -3.20 -13.84
N ASP A 76 9.42 -3.30 -13.42
CA ASP A 76 8.95 -2.51 -12.28
C ASP A 76 9.62 -3.01 -10.99
N GLN A 77 10.82 -2.48 -10.75
CA GLN A 77 11.61 -2.77 -9.56
C GLN A 77 10.92 -2.22 -8.31
N ARG A 78 10.02 -1.22 -8.42
CA ARG A 78 9.40 -0.62 -7.23
C ARG A 78 8.35 -1.55 -6.66
N SER A 79 7.40 -2.00 -7.48
CA SER A 79 6.35 -2.94 -7.04
C SER A 79 6.94 -4.25 -6.54
N SER A 80 7.86 -4.85 -7.30
CA SER A 80 8.55 -6.08 -6.90
C SER A 80 9.36 -5.93 -5.60
N ARG A 81 10.07 -4.80 -5.39
CA ARG A 81 10.80 -4.54 -4.12
C ARG A 81 9.85 -4.34 -2.94
N VAL A 82 8.70 -3.68 -3.14
CA VAL A 82 7.68 -3.53 -2.11
C VAL A 82 7.14 -4.90 -1.71
N ILE A 83 6.86 -5.77 -2.68
CA ILE A 83 6.39 -7.13 -2.41
C ILE A 83 7.47 -7.99 -1.76
N ASP A 84 8.74 -7.90 -2.19
CA ASP A 84 9.84 -8.59 -1.52
C ASP A 84 10.00 -8.14 -0.05
N ALA A 85 9.90 -6.84 0.21
CA ALA A 85 9.90 -6.31 1.57
C ALA A 85 8.71 -6.83 2.39
N TYR A 86 7.51 -6.85 1.81
CA TYR A 86 6.32 -7.44 2.43
C TYR A 86 6.55 -8.91 2.80
N LEU A 87 7.09 -9.70 1.87
CA LEU A 87 7.34 -11.13 2.09
C LEU A 87 8.34 -11.37 3.23
N ARG A 88 9.35 -10.49 3.36
CA ARG A 88 10.29 -10.53 4.49
C ARG A 88 9.64 -10.13 5.81
N VAL A 89 8.90 -9.02 5.83
CA VAL A 89 8.24 -8.48 7.03
C VAL A 89 7.18 -9.43 7.58
N PHE A 90 6.44 -10.11 6.71
CA PHE A 90 5.34 -11.00 7.09
C PHE A 90 5.68 -12.49 6.98
N ARG A 91 6.96 -12.85 6.76
CA ARG A 91 7.42 -14.25 6.65
C ARG A 91 6.93 -15.14 7.79
N HIS A 92 6.82 -14.58 9.00
CA HIS A 92 6.40 -15.28 10.20
C HIS A 92 5.10 -14.71 10.78
N GLY A 93 4.25 -14.16 9.92
CA GLY A 93 2.94 -13.61 10.28
C GLY A 93 3.02 -12.28 11.03
N PHE A 94 1.86 -11.82 11.46
CA PHE A 94 1.70 -10.60 12.24
C PHE A 94 2.05 -10.83 13.71
N LYS A 95 2.88 -9.96 14.27
CA LYS A 95 3.53 -10.14 15.58
C LYS A 95 2.71 -9.54 16.71
N VAL A 96 1.46 -9.98 16.84
CA VAL A 96 0.46 -9.43 17.79
C VAL A 96 0.98 -9.28 19.22
N ARG A 97 1.82 -10.21 19.70
CA ARG A 97 2.35 -10.22 21.07
C ARG A 97 3.60 -9.34 21.28
N ARG A 98 4.18 -8.77 20.21
CA ARG A 98 5.39 -7.95 20.25
C ARG A 98 5.05 -6.56 19.76
N THR A 99 4.72 -5.66 20.68
CA THR A 99 4.19 -4.32 20.37
C THR A 99 5.02 -3.55 19.37
N GLU A 100 6.35 -3.56 19.50
CA GLU A 100 7.23 -2.84 18.57
C GLU A 100 7.18 -3.40 17.14
N GLU A 101 7.31 -4.74 17.00
CA GLU A 101 7.23 -5.41 15.69
C GLU A 101 5.82 -5.26 15.08
N ALA A 102 4.77 -5.37 15.89
CA ALA A 102 3.38 -5.15 15.46
C ALA A 102 3.17 -3.74 14.92
N ASN A 103 3.66 -2.72 15.63
CA ASN A 103 3.59 -1.33 15.19
C ASN A 103 4.41 -1.10 13.92
N HIS A 104 5.58 -1.73 13.80
CA HIS A 104 6.38 -1.68 12.58
C HIS A 104 5.65 -2.29 11.38
N GLN A 105 5.07 -3.48 11.54
CA GLN A 105 4.29 -4.18 10.51
C GLN A 105 3.06 -3.39 10.08
N GLU A 106 2.35 -2.78 11.03
CA GLU A 106 1.20 -1.92 10.73
C GLU A 106 1.61 -0.67 9.96
N ARG A 107 2.63 0.06 10.42
CA ARG A 107 3.14 1.23 9.69
C ARG A 107 3.61 0.87 8.29
N PHE A 108 4.24 -0.31 8.13
CA PHE A 108 4.64 -0.80 6.82
C PHE A 108 3.43 -0.97 5.90
N LEU A 109 2.36 -1.67 6.33
CA LEU A 109 1.14 -1.82 5.52
C LEU A 109 0.52 -0.46 5.17
N ARG A 110 0.41 0.46 6.13
CA ARG A 110 -0.11 1.81 5.89
C ARG A 110 0.76 2.63 4.94
N SER A 111 2.05 2.33 4.83
CA SER A 111 2.96 3.03 3.92
C SER A 111 2.91 2.52 2.48
N ILE A 112 2.46 1.27 2.26
CA ILE A 112 2.44 0.63 0.94
C ILE A 112 1.03 0.51 0.36
N CYS A 113 0.00 0.50 1.20
CA CYS A 113 -1.40 0.40 0.77
C CYS A 113 -2.06 1.78 0.73
N ARG A 114 -2.99 1.96 -0.22
CA ARG A 114 -3.95 3.05 -0.16
C ARG A 114 -4.87 2.87 1.03
N GLU A 115 -5.34 3.98 1.59
CA GLU A 115 -6.28 3.95 2.72
C GLU A 115 -7.62 3.30 2.35
N ASP A 116 -8.07 3.46 1.10
CA ASP A 116 -9.33 2.95 0.54
C ASP A 116 -9.17 1.62 -0.24
N MET A 117 -8.03 0.92 -0.09
CA MET A 117 -7.73 -0.28 -0.86
C MET A 117 -8.81 -1.36 -0.74
N VAL A 118 -9.02 -2.12 -1.82
CA VAL A 118 -9.97 -3.23 -1.85
C VAL A 118 -9.30 -4.52 -1.38
N PHE A 119 -9.81 -5.10 -0.31
CA PHE A 119 -9.38 -6.40 0.18
C PHE A 119 -10.39 -7.47 -0.23
N CYS A 120 -9.96 -8.39 -1.11
CA CYS A 120 -10.81 -9.42 -1.69
C CYS A 120 -10.44 -10.83 -1.22
N GLY A 121 -11.46 -11.67 -1.07
CA GLY A 121 -11.36 -13.12 -1.13
C GLY A 121 -12.22 -13.68 -2.25
N ASP A 122 -12.40 -15.00 -2.29
CA ASP A 122 -12.98 -15.69 -3.46
C ASP A 122 -14.43 -15.28 -3.77
N LYS A 123 -15.22 -14.93 -2.74
CA LYS A 123 -16.65 -14.60 -2.85
C LYS A 123 -17.04 -13.34 -2.08
N TRP A 124 -16.07 -12.53 -1.66
CA TRP A 124 -16.31 -11.36 -0.83
C TRP A 124 -15.24 -10.29 -1.06
N SER A 125 -15.60 -9.04 -0.83
CA SER A 125 -14.66 -7.92 -0.80
C SER A 125 -15.03 -6.96 0.32
N THR A 126 -14.02 -6.32 0.89
CA THR A 126 -14.16 -5.22 1.85
C THR A 126 -13.18 -4.12 1.49
N HIS A 127 -13.30 -2.96 2.14
CA HIS A 127 -12.48 -1.79 1.84
C HIS A 127 -11.70 -1.36 3.08
N GLY A 128 -10.49 -0.89 2.82
CA GLY A 128 -9.65 -0.23 3.80
C GLY A 128 -8.50 -1.08 4.31
N VAL A 129 -7.34 -0.43 4.48
CA VAL A 129 -6.14 -1.06 5.03
C VAL A 129 -6.35 -1.59 6.45
N ASP A 130 -7.25 -0.99 7.23
CA ASP A 130 -7.57 -1.43 8.58
C ASP A 130 -8.18 -2.83 8.61
N LYS A 131 -9.03 -3.18 7.63
CA LYS A 131 -9.60 -4.52 7.51
C LYS A 131 -8.54 -5.56 7.15
N LEU A 132 -7.57 -5.21 6.32
CA LEU A 132 -6.41 -6.06 6.03
C LEU A 132 -5.56 -6.30 7.29
N ILE A 133 -5.23 -5.23 8.03
CA ILE A 133 -4.47 -5.31 9.29
C ILE A 133 -5.22 -6.17 10.31
N HIS A 134 -6.54 -5.98 10.45
CA HIS A 134 -7.38 -6.78 11.32
C HIS A 134 -7.34 -8.26 10.95
N ALA A 135 -7.51 -8.58 9.66
CA ALA A 135 -7.45 -9.95 9.17
C ALA A 135 -6.08 -10.61 9.46
N PHE A 136 -4.99 -9.87 9.34
CA PHE A 136 -3.64 -10.37 9.64
C PHE A 136 -3.45 -10.64 11.13
N ARG A 137 -3.98 -9.76 12.01
CA ARG A 137 -3.96 -9.95 13.46
C ARG A 137 -4.76 -11.19 13.85
N MET A 138 -5.98 -11.32 13.33
CA MET A 138 -6.84 -12.48 13.59
C MET A 138 -6.19 -13.77 13.11
N TYR A 139 -5.72 -13.77 11.87
CA TYR A 139 -5.04 -14.93 11.30
C TYR A 139 -3.79 -15.30 12.11
N SER A 140 -2.95 -14.35 12.50
CA SER A 140 -1.69 -14.68 13.19
C SER A 140 -1.87 -15.03 14.67
N SER A 141 -2.98 -14.61 15.30
CA SER A 141 -3.25 -14.88 16.71
C SER A 141 -3.44 -16.37 17.03
N SER A 142 -3.85 -17.18 16.05
CA SER A 142 -4.16 -18.60 16.20
C SER A 142 -2.98 -19.55 15.90
N HIS A 143 -1.85 -19.05 15.40
CA HIS A 143 -0.78 -19.89 14.86
C HIS A 143 0.55 -19.71 15.62
N THR A 144 1.08 -20.80 16.17
CA THR A 144 2.32 -20.79 16.96
C THR A 144 3.59 -20.84 16.08
N ASN A 145 3.49 -21.39 14.86
CA ASN A 145 4.62 -21.62 13.95
C ASN A 145 4.31 -21.22 12.49
N TYR A 146 3.45 -20.21 12.30
CA TYR A 146 3.16 -19.71 10.96
C TYR A 146 4.45 -19.32 10.21
N SER A 147 4.61 -19.84 9.00
CA SER A 147 5.64 -19.39 8.07
C SER A 147 5.08 -19.32 6.65
N MET A 148 5.43 -18.24 5.94
CA MET A 148 5.12 -18.04 4.54
C MET A 148 6.43 -18.04 3.75
N GLN A 149 6.48 -18.83 2.67
CA GLN A 149 7.62 -18.89 1.76
C GLN A 149 7.15 -18.67 0.33
N ALA A 150 7.61 -17.58 -0.29
CA ALA A 150 7.32 -17.34 -1.70
C ALA A 150 8.12 -18.30 -2.58
N THR A 151 7.46 -18.91 -3.55
CA THR A 151 8.05 -19.82 -4.54
C THR A 151 8.18 -19.15 -5.89
N CYS A 152 7.23 -18.27 -6.24
CA CYS A 152 7.22 -17.53 -7.49
C CYS A 152 6.62 -16.14 -7.27
N MET A 153 7.14 -15.15 -7.99
CA MET A 153 6.57 -13.82 -8.09
C MET A 153 6.52 -13.43 -9.56
N GLU A 154 5.34 -13.06 -10.03
CA GLU A 154 5.08 -12.62 -11.39
C GLU A 154 4.50 -11.20 -11.36
N VAL A 155 5.08 -10.31 -12.15
CA VAL A 155 4.61 -8.93 -12.28
C VAL A 155 4.04 -8.76 -13.68
N VAL A 156 2.74 -8.52 -13.75
CA VAL A 156 1.99 -8.30 -14.99
C VAL A 156 1.64 -6.82 -15.08
N ARG A 157 1.85 -6.23 -16.25
CA ARG A 157 1.45 -4.85 -16.55
C ARG A 157 0.29 -4.89 -17.53
N ASN A 158 -0.72 -4.06 -17.30
CA ASN A 158 -1.71 -3.77 -18.32
C ASN A 158 -1.19 -2.61 -19.19
N ASP A 159 -0.94 -2.89 -20.47
CA ASP A 159 -0.38 -1.92 -21.41
C ASP A 159 -1.46 -1.00 -22.02
N GLU A 160 -2.75 -1.30 -21.83
CA GLU A 160 -3.79 -0.69 -22.65
C GLU A 160 -4.35 0.66 -22.18
N ASP A 161 -4.24 1.11 -20.91
CA ASP A 161 -4.59 2.52 -20.56
C ASP A 161 -4.38 2.93 -19.07
N SER A 162 -4.25 1.99 -18.13
CA SER A 162 -4.39 2.31 -16.70
C SER A 162 -3.09 2.39 -15.89
N CYS A 163 -1.91 2.13 -16.47
CA CYS A 163 -0.66 1.94 -15.71
C CYS A 163 -0.74 0.86 -14.62
N ASP A 164 -1.81 0.08 -14.56
CA ASP A 164 -2.05 -0.89 -13.48
C ASP A 164 -0.99 -1.97 -13.53
N VAL A 165 -0.34 -2.17 -12.39
CA VAL A 165 0.63 -3.24 -12.18
C VAL A 165 0.00 -4.24 -11.23
N VAL A 166 -0.04 -5.50 -11.65
CA VAL A 166 -0.53 -6.60 -10.83
C VAL A 166 0.65 -7.51 -10.51
N CYS A 167 0.92 -7.71 -9.22
CA CYS A 167 1.89 -8.68 -8.75
C CYS A 167 1.18 -9.91 -8.21
N HIS A 168 1.45 -11.07 -8.79
CA HIS A 168 1.03 -12.36 -8.28
C HIS A 168 2.19 -13.04 -7.56
N VAL A 169 1.96 -13.44 -6.31
CA VAL A 169 2.90 -14.22 -5.53
C VAL A 169 2.30 -15.58 -5.28
N LEU A 170 3.01 -16.63 -5.66
CA LEU A 170 2.74 -17.98 -5.20
C LEU A 170 3.60 -18.23 -3.97
N CYS A 171 2.97 -18.68 -2.89
CA CYS A 171 3.65 -19.01 -1.66
C CYS A 171 3.12 -20.30 -1.05
N SER A 172 3.97 -20.98 -0.29
CA SER A 172 3.59 -22.07 0.60
C SER A 172 3.50 -21.53 2.02
N VAL A 173 2.34 -21.70 2.64
CA VAL A 173 2.10 -21.31 4.03
C VAL A 173 2.09 -22.57 4.90
N SER A 174 3.01 -22.65 5.84
CA SER A 174 3.06 -23.73 6.84
C SER A 174 2.52 -23.24 8.18
N GLN A 175 1.66 -24.02 8.81
CA GLN A 175 1.14 -23.72 10.14
C GLN A 175 0.70 -24.97 10.88
N ARG A 176 0.81 -24.94 12.20
CA ARG A 176 0.34 -25.97 13.12
C ARG A 176 -1.14 -25.76 13.38
N LEU A 177 -1.94 -26.81 13.16
CA LEU A 177 -3.34 -26.81 13.52
C LEU A 177 -3.50 -26.83 15.04
N THR A 178 -4.26 -25.88 15.56
CA THR A 178 -4.56 -25.74 16.99
C THR A 178 -6.08 -25.84 17.21
N ARG A 179 -6.48 -26.21 18.44
CA ARG A 179 -7.92 -26.26 18.78
C ARG A 179 -8.60 -24.89 18.61
N SER A 180 -7.90 -23.80 18.94
CA SER A 180 -8.42 -22.44 18.76
C SER A 180 -8.61 -22.09 17.29
N MET A 181 -7.68 -22.48 16.42
CA MET A 181 -7.80 -22.33 14.97
C MET A 181 -9.00 -23.11 14.42
N LEU A 182 -9.15 -24.39 14.79
CA LEU A 182 -10.26 -25.22 14.33
C LEU A 182 -11.60 -24.68 14.83
N SER A 183 -11.67 -24.24 16.09
CA SER A 183 -12.88 -23.65 16.66
C SER A 183 -13.26 -22.33 15.98
N ALA A 184 -12.28 -21.54 15.53
CA ALA A 184 -12.54 -20.26 14.88
C ALA A 184 -12.93 -20.44 13.40
N TYR A 185 -12.23 -21.29 12.66
CA TYR A 185 -12.42 -21.41 11.21
C TYR A 185 -13.34 -22.55 10.80
N TYR A 186 -13.42 -23.64 11.58
CA TYR A 186 -14.21 -24.83 11.28
C TYR A 186 -15.08 -25.25 12.47
N PRO A 187 -15.95 -24.36 13.00
CA PRO A 187 -16.72 -24.66 14.20
C PRO A 187 -17.67 -25.87 14.04
N HIS A 188 -18.07 -26.20 12.81
CA HIS A 188 -18.96 -27.32 12.51
C HIS A 188 -18.37 -28.70 12.84
N ILE A 189 -17.04 -28.85 12.80
CA ILE A 189 -16.37 -30.11 13.19
C ILE A 189 -16.09 -30.21 14.69
N MET A 190 -16.36 -29.16 15.48
CA MET A 190 -15.98 -29.14 16.89
C MET A 190 -16.74 -30.18 17.74
N ASN A 191 -17.87 -30.67 17.26
CA ASN A 191 -18.62 -31.78 17.87
C ASN A 191 -18.04 -33.17 17.53
N GLN A 192 -17.08 -33.25 16.59
CA GLN A 192 -16.43 -34.49 16.16
C GLN A 192 -15.06 -34.62 16.84
N GLU A 193 -15.05 -34.91 18.15
CA GLU A 193 -13.82 -34.85 18.96
C GLU A 193 -12.69 -35.75 18.42
N THR A 194 -13.00 -36.94 17.89
CA THR A 194 -11.99 -37.82 17.27
C THR A 194 -11.26 -37.12 16.12
N LEU A 195 -12.00 -36.48 15.21
CA LEU A 195 -11.42 -35.74 14.09
C LEU A 195 -10.61 -34.53 14.58
N VAL A 196 -11.16 -33.78 15.55
CA VAL A 196 -10.48 -32.63 16.14
C VAL A 196 -9.13 -33.04 16.75
N GLN A 197 -9.10 -34.14 17.51
CA GLN A 197 -7.86 -34.65 18.11
C GLN A 197 -6.86 -35.17 17.06
N THR A 198 -7.32 -35.73 15.95
CA THR A 198 -6.45 -36.12 14.83
C THR A 198 -5.80 -34.91 14.15
N LEU A 199 -6.54 -33.80 14.04
CA LEU A 199 -6.07 -32.57 13.39
C LEU A 199 -5.13 -31.75 14.28
N ILE A 200 -5.43 -31.63 15.58
CA ILE A 200 -4.62 -30.84 16.51
C ILE A 200 -3.19 -31.37 16.50
N GLY A 201 -2.23 -30.45 16.42
CA GLY A 201 -0.83 -30.83 16.47
C GLY A 201 -0.22 -31.19 15.11
N GLN A 202 -1.02 -31.30 14.04
CA GLN A 202 -0.52 -31.51 12.68
C GLN A 202 -0.03 -30.21 12.05
N ASP A 203 1.06 -30.29 11.29
CA ASP A 203 1.54 -29.19 10.46
C ASP A 203 0.91 -29.30 9.07
N ILE A 204 0.16 -28.26 8.66
CA ILE A 204 -0.49 -28.18 7.35
C ILE A 204 0.30 -27.23 6.44
N HIS A 205 0.46 -27.62 5.18
CA HIS A 205 1.07 -26.82 4.13
C HIS A 205 0.02 -26.39 3.11
N VAL A 206 -0.20 -25.08 2.99
CA VAL A 206 -1.26 -24.51 2.18
C VAL A 206 -0.65 -23.69 1.04
N ASP A 207 -0.85 -24.17 -0.18
CA ASP A 207 -0.53 -23.41 -1.38
C ASP A 207 -1.44 -22.17 -1.44
N THR A 208 -0.81 -20.99 -1.49
CA THR A 208 -1.49 -19.71 -1.41
C THR A 208 -1.06 -18.83 -2.59
N LYS A 209 -2.03 -18.23 -3.27
CA LYS A 209 -1.81 -17.18 -4.27
C LYS A 209 -2.21 -15.85 -3.66
N VAL A 210 -1.25 -14.93 -3.55
CA VAL A 210 -1.48 -13.55 -3.12
C VAL A 210 -1.40 -12.65 -4.35
N THR A 211 -2.34 -11.71 -4.48
CA THR A 211 -2.40 -10.75 -5.58
C THR A 211 -2.37 -9.34 -5.03
N PHE A 212 -1.50 -8.51 -5.60
CA PHE A 212 -1.38 -7.10 -5.28
C PHE A 212 -1.63 -6.29 -6.55
N GLY A 213 -2.72 -5.54 -6.59
CA GLY A 213 -2.93 -4.47 -7.56
C GLY A 213 -2.26 -3.21 -7.07
N PHE A 214 -1.56 -2.52 -7.96
CA PHE A 214 -0.93 -1.25 -7.71
C PHE A 214 -1.59 -0.17 -8.54
N SER A 215 -2.02 0.88 -7.85
CA SER A 215 -2.50 2.12 -8.46
C SER A 215 -1.38 2.86 -9.21
N PRO A 216 -1.72 3.82 -10.08
CA PRO A 216 -0.73 4.62 -10.81
C PRO A 216 0.29 5.36 -9.92
N CYS A 217 -0.04 5.63 -8.65
CA CYS A 217 0.89 6.24 -7.69
C CYS A 217 1.85 5.24 -7.03
N GLY A 218 1.77 3.96 -7.35
CA GLY A 218 2.62 2.90 -6.83
C GLY A 218 2.23 2.38 -5.44
N LEU A 219 1.03 2.72 -4.98
CA LEU A 219 0.44 2.15 -3.76
C LEU A 219 -0.47 0.98 -4.10
N VAL A 220 -0.50 -0.02 -3.22
CA VAL A 220 -1.41 -1.16 -3.32
C VAL A 220 -2.85 -0.69 -3.15
N ASP A 221 -3.66 -0.90 -4.18
CA ASP A 221 -5.08 -0.54 -4.21
C ASP A 221 -6.00 -1.76 -4.20
N VAL A 222 -5.46 -2.94 -4.52
CA VAL A 222 -6.13 -4.23 -4.41
C VAL A 222 -5.22 -5.24 -3.71
N TYR A 223 -5.74 -5.93 -2.71
CA TYR A 223 -5.10 -7.09 -2.10
C TYR A 223 -6.06 -8.28 -2.18
N GLY A 224 -5.58 -9.40 -2.71
CA GLY A 224 -6.33 -10.65 -2.72
C GLY A 224 -5.49 -11.81 -2.22
N ALA A 225 -6.08 -12.73 -1.46
CA ALA A 225 -5.42 -13.96 -1.04
C ALA A 225 -6.35 -15.16 -1.24
N HIS A 226 -5.93 -16.09 -2.09
CA HIS A 226 -6.59 -17.37 -2.30
C HIS A 226 -5.73 -18.49 -1.72
N MET A 227 -6.29 -19.27 -0.80
CA MET A 227 -5.60 -20.37 -0.10
C MET A 227 -6.26 -21.69 -0.46
N ASN A 228 -5.52 -22.64 -1.03
CA ASN A 228 -6.05 -23.96 -1.39
C ASN A 228 -6.01 -24.92 -0.19
N ARG A 229 -6.95 -24.74 0.73
CA ARG A 229 -6.99 -25.47 2.00
C ARG A 229 -7.53 -26.89 1.80
N GLU A 230 -8.43 -27.07 0.86
CA GLU A 230 -9.06 -28.35 0.51
C GLU A 230 -8.00 -29.32 0.04
N LYS A 231 -7.13 -28.90 -0.87
CA LYS A 231 -5.97 -29.69 -1.31
C LYS A 231 -5.04 -30.01 -0.13
N ALA A 232 -4.78 -29.04 0.73
CA ALA A 232 -3.89 -29.23 1.88
C ALA A 232 -4.44 -30.26 2.89
N PHE A 233 -5.74 -30.21 3.20
CA PHE A 233 -6.38 -31.23 4.04
C PHE A 233 -6.47 -32.59 3.35
N ALA A 234 -6.70 -32.62 2.05
CA ALA A 234 -6.74 -33.87 1.28
C ALA A 234 -5.37 -34.58 1.31
N GLN A 235 -4.29 -33.82 1.23
CA GLN A 235 -2.92 -34.32 1.36
C GLN A 235 -2.61 -34.79 2.79
N LEU A 236 -3.16 -34.13 3.81
CA LEU A 236 -2.88 -34.44 5.21
C LEU A 236 -3.63 -35.69 5.71
N LEU A 237 -4.92 -35.81 5.42
CA LEU A 237 -5.80 -36.84 6.01
C LEU A 237 -6.68 -37.59 5.00
N GLY A 238 -6.53 -37.30 3.71
CA GLY A 238 -7.35 -37.90 2.65
C GLY A 238 -8.54 -37.04 2.24
N VAL A 239 -9.12 -37.41 1.09
CA VAL A 239 -10.16 -36.62 0.40
C VAL A 239 -11.44 -36.50 1.23
N ASP A 240 -11.80 -37.51 2.00
CA ASP A 240 -13.02 -37.51 2.81
C ASP A 240 -13.00 -36.40 3.87
N VAL A 241 -11.90 -36.25 4.59
CA VAL A 241 -11.72 -35.19 5.60
C VAL A 241 -11.69 -33.82 4.94
N ALA A 242 -11.05 -33.70 3.77
CA ALA A 242 -11.05 -32.45 3.02
C ALA A 242 -12.46 -32.02 2.60
N ALA A 243 -13.29 -32.96 2.14
CA ALA A 243 -14.67 -32.70 1.78
C ALA A 243 -15.50 -32.24 2.99
N MET A 244 -15.27 -32.81 4.17
CA MET A 244 -15.93 -32.37 5.41
C MET A 244 -15.54 -30.93 5.82
N LEU A 245 -14.36 -30.46 5.44
CA LEU A 245 -13.84 -29.14 5.79
C LEU A 245 -14.14 -28.06 4.74
N ALA A 246 -14.34 -28.43 3.48
CA ALA A 246 -14.49 -27.52 2.34
C ALA A 246 -15.63 -26.49 2.51
N ASP A 247 -16.77 -26.91 3.08
CA ASP A 247 -17.96 -26.06 3.17
C ASP A 247 -18.10 -25.27 4.48
N GLY A 248 -17.19 -25.48 5.45
CA GLY A 248 -17.36 -24.95 6.81
C GLY A 248 -16.45 -23.80 7.20
N ASN A 249 -15.62 -23.28 6.28
CA ASN A 249 -14.66 -22.25 6.61
C ASN A 249 -15.32 -20.88 6.89
N GLN A 250 -15.21 -20.40 8.13
CA GLN A 250 -15.79 -19.13 8.57
C GLN A 250 -14.82 -17.94 8.53
N TYR A 251 -13.68 -18.04 7.84
CA TYR A 251 -12.69 -16.95 7.75
C TYR A 251 -13.32 -15.61 7.29
N THR A 252 -14.22 -15.66 6.30
CA THR A 252 -14.93 -14.48 5.80
C THR A 252 -15.76 -13.79 6.88
N THR A 253 -16.42 -14.56 7.74
CA THR A 253 -17.20 -14.03 8.86
C THR A 253 -16.30 -13.28 9.84
N LEU A 254 -15.11 -13.81 10.12
CA LEU A 254 -14.15 -13.21 11.05
C LEU A 254 -13.53 -11.91 10.52
N VAL A 255 -13.31 -11.80 9.20
CA VAL A 255 -12.75 -10.59 8.59
C VAL A 255 -13.78 -9.47 8.48
N ASN A 256 -15.06 -9.81 8.35
CA ASN A 256 -16.16 -8.85 8.21
C ASN A 256 -16.75 -8.38 9.54
N LEU A 257 -16.25 -8.87 10.68
CA LEU A 257 -16.65 -8.32 11.98
C LEU A 257 -16.23 -6.84 12.08
N PRO A 258 -17.07 -6.00 12.70
CA PRO A 258 -16.87 -4.54 12.77
C PRO A 258 -15.52 -4.18 13.39
#